data_AF-A0A538S9B1-F1
#
_entry.id   AF-A0A538S9B1-F1
#
_cell.length_a   1.000
_cell.length_b   1.000
_cell.length_c   1.000
_cell.angle_alpha   90.00
_cell.angle_beta   90.00
_cell.angle_gamma   90.00
#
_symmetry.space_group_name_H-M   'P 1'
#
loop_
_entity.id
_entity.type
_entity.pdbx_description
1 polymer ?
#
loop_
_entity_poly.entity_id
_entity_poly.type
_entity_poly.pdbx_seq_one_letter_code
_entity_poly.pdbx_strand_id
1 'polypeptide(L)'
;WHMLTTGFEDTATLQSDIHDMVLDWLAAGLDPEKSVIFVQSAVKEHAELHLLFSMLVSKARLERIPTLKEQIRDLHLDEQTISYGHLGYSVLQAADILIYKATHVPVGEDQVPHVELTREIARRFNFLYCRDRAPVFPEPEAQLTAFARLRGLDGHRMSKSVGNTILISDPPEEIAAKVRTAYTDPKKIRANDPGRPEPDPSDGHGGCVVWEYHRKFNPTEAESIARRCRAGELACVPDKRHLAQVLADALGPIRERRARYAADPDRVREVIADGNSRARAVAARTMEEVRSAMGLSSDAPLHPAASAGRRSS
;
A
#
# COMPACT_ATOMS: atom_id res chain seq x y z
N TRP A 1 -3.75 -11.16 -5.52
CA TRP A 1 -3.86 -12.20 -4.50
C TRP A 1 -3.98 -11.65 -3.10
N HIS A 2 -3.23 -10.60 -2.72
CA HIS A 2 -3.37 -9.96 -1.39
C HIS A 2 -4.81 -9.63 -0.99
N MET A 3 -5.64 -9.11 -1.92
CA MET A 3 -7.06 -8.84 -1.64
C MET A 3 -7.80 -10.08 -1.09
N LEU A 4 -7.53 -11.26 -1.65
CA LEU A 4 -8.17 -12.52 -1.25
C LEU A 4 -7.79 -12.96 0.17
N THR A 5 -6.79 -12.35 0.80
CA THR A 5 -6.44 -12.68 2.19
C THR A 5 -7.50 -12.21 3.20
N THR A 6 -8.32 -11.22 2.83
CA THR A 6 -9.43 -10.71 3.65
C THR A 6 -10.77 -10.72 2.93
N GLY A 7 -10.79 -10.67 1.59
CA GLY A 7 -12.01 -10.59 0.78
C GLY A 7 -12.19 -11.76 -0.19
N PHE A 8 -11.84 -12.99 0.19
CA PHE A 8 -11.98 -14.15 -0.70
C PHE A 8 -13.43 -14.52 -1.04
N GLU A 9 -14.39 -14.12 -0.21
CA GLU A 9 -15.81 -14.46 -0.36
C GLU A 9 -16.52 -13.62 -1.44
N ASP A 10 -16.05 -12.40 -1.69
CA ASP A 10 -16.59 -11.51 -2.73
C ASP A 10 -15.48 -11.06 -3.68
N THR A 11 -15.55 -11.56 -4.91
CA THR A 11 -14.59 -11.26 -5.98
C THR A 11 -15.23 -10.56 -7.16
N ALA A 12 -16.52 -10.21 -7.06
CA ALA A 12 -17.30 -9.72 -8.20
C ALA A 12 -16.74 -8.39 -8.76
N THR A 13 -16.18 -7.54 -7.90
CA THR A 13 -15.65 -6.21 -8.28
C THR A 13 -14.16 -6.22 -8.64
N LEU A 14 -13.45 -7.34 -8.47
CA LEU A 14 -11.99 -7.35 -8.62
C LEU A 14 -11.50 -6.87 -9.98
N GLN A 15 -12.20 -7.24 -11.05
CA GLN A 15 -11.80 -6.84 -12.40
C GLN A 15 -11.99 -5.34 -12.62
N SER A 16 -13.11 -4.77 -12.15
CA SER A 16 -13.33 -3.32 -12.21
C SER A 16 -12.33 -2.58 -11.31
N ASP A 17 -12.05 -3.10 -10.12
CA ASP A 17 -11.10 -2.49 -9.18
C ASP A 17 -9.68 -2.43 -9.75
N ILE A 18 -9.23 -3.50 -10.41
CA ILE A 18 -7.93 -3.51 -11.12
C ILE A 18 -7.89 -2.41 -12.18
N HIS A 19 -8.94 -2.31 -13.01
CA HIS A 19 -9.00 -1.33 -14.07
C HIS A 19 -9.04 0.11 -13.52
N ASP A 20 -9.88 0.36 -12.53
CA ASP A 20 -10.03 1.68 -11.88
C ASP A 20 -8.76 2.11 -11.15
N MET A 21 -8.04 1.18 -10.50
CA MET A 21 -6.74 1.49 -9.88
C MET A 21 -5.70 1.92 -10.91
N VAL A 22 -5.61 1.21 -12.04
CA VAL A 22 -4.65 1.59 -13.10
C VAL A 22 -5.04 2.94 -13.72
N LEU A 23 -6.33 3.18 -13.95
CA LEU A 23 -6.82 4.50 -14.37
C LEU A 23 -6.41 5.60 -13.40
N ASP A 24 -6.61 5.38 -12.10
CA ASP A 24 -6.26 6.34 -11.05
C ASP A 24 -4.76 6.63 -11.01
N TRP A 25 -3.91 5.62 -11.19
CA TRP A 25 -2.45 5.77 -11.25
C TRP A 25 -1.99 6.55 -12.49
N LEU A 26 -2.51 6.19 -13.66
CA LEU A 26 -2.23 6.91 -14.91
C LEU A 26 -2.71 8.36 -14.84
N ALA A 27 -3.88 8.59 -14.25
CA ALA A 27 -4.42 9.93 -14.01
C ALA A 27 -3.59 10.73 -13.00
N ALA A 28 -3.04 10.08 -11.98
CA ALA A 28 -2.12 10.70 -11.02
C ALA A 28 -0.76 11.07 -11.65
N GLY A 29 -0.45 10.54 -12.84
CA GLY A 29 0.75 10.87 -13.61
C GLY A 29 1.81 9.78 -13.62
N LEU A 30 1.48 8.55 -13.21
CA LEU A 30 2.39 7.42 -13.42
C LEU A 30 2.53 7.17 -14.92
N ASP A 31 3.79 7.15 -15.36
CA ASP A 31 4.17 6.97 -16.76
C ASP A 31 4.51 5.49 -17.00
N PRO A 32 3.72 4.75 -17.81
CA PRO A 32 3.91 3.31 -18.03
C PRO A 32 5.20 2.98 -18.81
N GLU A 33 5.80 3.96 -19.48
CA GLU A 33 7.11 3.77 -20.13
C GLU A 33 8.22 3.74 -19.08
N LYS A 34 8.04 4.45 -17.96
CA LYS A 34 9.02 4.52 -16.85
C LYS A 34 8.73 3.55 -15.73
N SER A 35 7.45 3.18 -15.53
CA SER A 35 6.97 2.35 -14.43
C SER A 35 6.28 1.10 -14.94
N VAL A 36 6.65 -0.06 -14.42
CA VAL A 36 6.01 -1.33 -14.77
C VAL A 36 4.75 -1.51 -13.92
N ILE A 37 3.58 -1.36 -14.52
CA ILE A 37 2.28 -1.54 -13.87
C ILE A 37 1.73 -2.91 -14.24
N PHE A 38 1.58 -3.81 -13.28
CA PHE A 38 1.17 -5.19 -13.56
C PHE A 38 0.20 -5.72 -12.50
N VAL A 39 -0.51 -6.78 -12.86
CA VAL A 39 -1.43 -7.49 -11.97
C VAL A 39 -0.67 -8.65 -11.34
N GLN A 40 -0.57 -8.68 -10.01
CA GLN A 40 0.15 -9.71 -9.25
C GLN A 40 -0.22 -11.13 -9.71
N SER A 41 -1.51 -11.42 -9.89
CA SER A 41 -2.00 -12.76 -10.27
C SER A 41 -1.68 -13.15 -11.71
N ALA A 42 -1.22 -12.23 -12.56
CA ALA A 42 -0.78 -12.51 -13.93
C ALA A 42 0.65 -13.06 -13.99
N VAL A 43 1.42 -12.99 -12.90
CA VAL A 43 2.80 -13.48 -12.80
C VAL A 43 2.81 -14.62 -11.78
N LYS A 44 2.86 -15.86 -12.26
CA LYS A 44 2.62 -17.06 -11.44
C LYS A 44 3.80 -17.42 -10.55
N GLU A 45 4.98 -16.94 -10.92
CA GLU A 45 6.24 -17.10 -10.22
C GLU A 45 6.18 -16.56 -8.78
N HIS A 46 5.35 -15.53 -8.52
CA HIS A 46 5.06 -15.07 -7.16
C HIS A 46 4.49 -16.18 -6.26
N ALA A 47 3.59 -17.02 -6.78
CA ALA A 47 2.97 -18.09 -5.99
C ALA A 47 3.98 -19.20 -5.68
N GLU A 48 4.83 -19.54 -6.64
CA GLU A 48 5.90 -20.50 -6.42
C GLU A 48 6.92 -19.98 -5.42
N LEU A 49 7.38 -18.73 -5.57
CA LEU A 49 8.34 -18.15 -4.63
C LEU A 49 7.74 -18.02 -3.22
N HIS A 50 6.46 -17.65 -3.12
CA HIS A 50 5.74 -17.64 -1.85
C HIS A 50 5.71 -19.02 -1.17
N LEU A 51 5.43 -20.08 -1.93
CA LEU A 51 5.47 -21.45 -1.42
C LEU A 51 6.87 -21.79 -0.87
N LEU A 52 7.93 -21.48 -1.62
CA LEU A 52 9.31 -21.73 -1.18
C LEU A 52 9.66 -20.93 0.08
N PHE A 53 9.29 -19.65 0.13
CA PHE A 53 9.51 -18.79 1.29
C PHE A 53 8.70 -19.20 2.52
N SER A 54 7.52 -19.82 2.35
CA SER A 54 6.73 -20.33 3.47
C SER A 54 7.48 -21.39 4.29
N MET A 55 8.45 -22.09 3.70
CA MET A 55 9.31 -23.06 4.39
C MET A 55 10.46 -22.41 5.17
N LEU A 56 10.69 -21.10 4.98
CA LEU A 56 11.78 -20.35 5.61
C LEU A 56 11.32 -19.55 6.83
N VAL A 57 10.02 -19.41 7.04
CA VAL A 57 9.44 -18.59 8.13
C VAL A 57 8.56 -19.45 9.02
N SER A 58 8.74 -19.32 10.34
CA SER A 58 7.90 -20.03 11.29
C SER A 58 6.57 -19.31 11.54
N LYS A 59 5.53 -20.07 11.84
CA LYS A 59 4.23 -19.54 12.31
C LYS A 59 4.39 -18.52 13.43
N ALA A 60 5.19 -18.85 14.46
CA ALA A 60 5.42 -17.98 15.61
C ALA A 60 6.07 -16.64 15.25
N ARG A 61 6.86 -16.58 14.15
CA ARG A 61 7.42 -15.32 13.65
C ARG A 61 6.35 -14.42 13.02
N LEU A 62 5.41 -15.02 12.30
CA LEU A 62 4.29 -14.33 11.65
C LEU A 62 3.30 -13.76 12.68
N GLU A 63 2.97 -14.53 13.72
CA GLU A 63 2.06 -14.10 14.80
C GLU A 63 2.61 -12.91 15.63
N ARG A 64 3.91 -12.64 15.54
CA ARG A 64 4.58 -11.53 16.24
C ARG A 64 4.67 -10.26 15.40
N ILE A 65 4.21 -10.25 14.16
CA ILE A 65 4.19 -9.05 13.33
C ILE A 65 3.12 -8.10 13.91
N PRO A 66 3.48 -6.86 14.30
CA PRO A 66 2.56 -5.96 15.01
C PRO A 66 1.27 -5.64 14.24
N THR A 67 1.38 -5.41 12.93
CA THR A 67 0.27 -5.07 12.02
C THR A 67 -0.81 -6.13 11.95
N LEU A 68 -0.48 -7.41 12.16
CA LEU A 68 -1.46 -8.49 12.16
C LEU A 68 -2.48 -8.28 13.29
N LYS A 69 -2.01 -7.94 14.49
CA LYS A 69 -2.88 -7.67 15.65
C LYS A 69 -3.76 -6.44 15.44
N GLU A 70 -3.21 -5.41 14.80
CA GLU A 70 -3.95 -4.21 14.45
C GLU A 70 -5.04 -4.52 13.42
N GLN A 71 -4.73 -5.30 12.38
CA GLN A 71 -5.70 -5.72 11.36
C GLN A 71 -6.82 -6.57 11.95
N ILE A 72 -6.51 -7.53 12.83
CA ILE A 72 -7.53 -8.35 13.52
C ILE A 72 -8.52 -7.45 14.26
N ARG A 73 -8.00 -6.47 15.01
CA ARG A 73 -8.82 -5.51 15.76
C ARG A 73 -9.64 -4.61 14.83
N ASP A 74 -9.00 -3.99 13.85
CA ASP A 74 -9.63 -2.98 12.99
C ASP A 74 -10.69 -3.60 12.06
N LEU A 75 -10.46 -4.83 11.60
CA LEU A 75 -11.40 -5.59 10.76
C LEU A 75 -12.37 -6.44 11.58
N HIS A 76 -12.31 -6.38 12.92
CA HIS A 76 -13.16 -7.16 13.83
C HIS A 76 -13.14 -8.67 13.52
N LEU A 77 -11.95 -9.19 13.18
CA LEU A 77 -11.75 -10.61 12.87
C LEU A 77 -11.59 -11.40 14.17
N ASP A 78 -12.05 -12.64 14.17
CA ASP A 78 -11.73 -13.58 15.23
C ASP A 78 -10.33 -14.16 14.98
N GLU A 79 -9.43 -13.97 15.94
CA GLU A 79 -8.04 -14.45 15.89
C GLU A 79 -7.96 -15.96 15.61
N GLN A 80 -8.95 -16.74 16.07
CA GLN A 80 -9.03 -18.19 15.83
C GLN A 80 -9.44 -18.55 14.40
N THR A 81 -10.04 -17.62 13.67
CA THR A 81 -10.57 -17.81 12.31
C THR A 81 -9.69 -17.23 11.21
N ILE A 82 -8.52 -16.68 11.58
CA ILE A 82 -7.57 -16.12 10.62
C ILE A 82 -7.17 -17.20 9.62
N SER A 83 -7.43 -16.92 8.34
CA SER A 83 -7.04 -17.84 7.28
C SER A 83 -5.52 -17.96 7.18
N TYR A 84 -5.04 -19.12 6.73
CA TYR A 84 -3.61 -19.31 6.45
C TYR A 84 -3.06 -18.26 5.47
N GLY A 85 -3.86 -17.88 4.47
CA GLY A 85 -3.51 -16.82 3.53
C GLY A 85 -3.35 -15.45 4.21
N HIS A 86 -4.23 -15.12 5.16
CA HIS A 86 -4.12 -13.90 5.95
C HIS A 86 -2.90 -13.90 6.86
N LEU A 87 -2.59 -15.02 7.54
CA LEU A 87 -1.38 -15.11 8.35
C LEU A 87 -0.10 -15.01 7.49
N GLY A 88 -0.12 -15.63 6.30
CA GLY A 88 1.00 -15.71 5.38
C GLY A 88 1.18 -14.52 4.43
N TYR A 89 0.32 -13.49 4.50
CA TYR A 89 0.35 -12.39 3.51
C TYR A 89 1.70 -11.66 3.48
N SER A 90 2.35 -11.50 4.63
CA SER A 90 3.67 -10.85 4.71
C SER A 90 4.77 -11.66 4.03
N VAL A 91 4.63 -13.00 3.97
CA VAL A 91 5.52 -13.87 3.18
C VAL A 91 5.22 -13.73 1.68
N LEU A 92 3.95 -13.56 1.30
CA LEU A 92 3.58 -13.26 -0.08
C LEU A 92 4.15 -11.90 -0.52
N GLN A 93 4.08 -10.89 0.35
CA GLN A 93 4.69 -9.59 0.12
C GLN A 93 6.22 -9.68 -0.03
N ALA A 94 6.89 -10.52 0.77
CA ALA A 94 8.31 -10.78 0.60
C ALA A 94 8.63 -11.40 -0.77
N ALA A 95 7.78 -12.32 -1.26
CA ALA A 95 7.89 -12.86 -2.61
C ALA A 95 7.71 -11.75 -3.67
N ASP A 96 6.73 -10.87 -3.52
CA ASP A 96 6.50 -9.73 -4.43
C ASP A 96 7.70 -8.78 -4.51
N ILE A 97 8.43 -8.56 -3.41
CA ILE A 97 9.59 -7.67 -3.37
C ILE A 97 10.83 -8.36 -3.96
N LEU A 98 11.13 -9.57 -3.49
CA LEU A 98 12.39 -10.24 -3.79
C LEU A 98 12.43 -10.84 -5.19
N ILE A 99 11.28 -11.17 -5.78
CA ILE A 99 11.23 -11.72 -7.15
C ILE A 99 11.75 -10.73 -8.21
N TYR A 100 11.64 -9.43 -7.93
CA TYR A 100 12.21 -8.37 -8.77
C TYR A 100 13.56 -7.86 -8.27
N LYS A 101 14.13 -8.52 -7.24
CA LYS A 101 15.38 -8.13 -6.59
C LYS A 101 15.39 -6.65 -6.19
N ALA A 102 14.26 -6.17 -5.67
CA ALA A 102 14.14 -4.77 -5.25
C ALA A 102 15.14 -4.46 -4.12
N THR A 103 15.83 -3.32 -4.25
CA THR A 103 16.76 -2.84 -3.22
C THR A 103 16.12 -1.83 -2.28
N HIS A 104 15.04 -1.18 -2.71
CA HIS A 104 14.31 -0.18 -1.92
C HIS A 104 12.81 -0.40 -2.08
N VAL A 105 12.06 -0.27 -0.98
CA VAL A 105 10.61 -0.41 -0.96
C VAL A 105 9.99 0.81 -0.28
N PRO A 106 9.30 1.69 -1.03
CA PRO A 106 8.57 2.81 -0.46
C PRO A 106 7.44 2.30 0.44
N VAL A 107 7.51 2.64 1.73
CA VAL A 107 6.54 2.15 2.72
C VAL A 107 6.20 3.20 3.78
N GLY A 108 5.03 3.05 4.41
CA GLY A 108 4.70 3.74 5.66
C GLY A 108 5.35 3.06 6.86
N GLU A 109 5.42 3.76 8.00
CA GLU A 109 6.01 3.24 9.24
C GLU A 109 5.36 1.92 9.70
N ASP A 110 4.05 1.76 9.48
CA ASP A 110 3.30 0.55 9.79
C ASP A 110 3.76 -0.67 8.97
N GLN A 111 4.35 -0.46 7.80
CA GLN A 111 4.77 -1.53 6.90
C GLN A 111 6.25 -1.92 7.03
N VAL A 112 7.02 -1.18 7.84
CA VAL A 112 8.44 -1.48 8.12
C VAL A 112 8.65 -2.93 8.64
N PRO A 113 7.80 -3.47 9.55
CA PRO A 113 7.95 -4.86 10.00
C PRO A 113 7.86 -5.90 8.87
N HIS A 114 7.11 -5.63 7.80
CA HIS A 114 7.02 -6.53 6.63
C HIS A 114 8.28 -6.47 5.77
N VAL A 115 8.87 -5.28 5.61
CA VAL A 115 10.16 -5.13 4.92
C VAL A 115 11.26 -5.82 5.73
N GLU A 116 11.25 -5.72 7.07
CA GLU A 116 12.22 -6.46 7.89
C GLU A 116 12.04 -7.98 7.77
N LEU A 117 10.81 -8.50 7.77
CA LEU A 117 10.57 -9.92 7.47
C LEU A 117 11.13 -10.31 6.10
N THR A 118 10.97 -9.44 5.09
CA THR A 118 11.51 -9.66 3.74
C THR A 118 13.03 -9.76 3.76
N ARG A 119 13.71 -8.90 4.52
CA ARG A 119 15.16 -8.93 4.72
C ARG A 119 15.61 -10.21 5.45
N GLU A 120 14.89 -10.62 6.48
CA GLU A 120 15.15 -11.89 7.19
C GLU A 120 15.05 -13.09 6.25
N ILE A 121 14.02 -13.13 5.40
CA ILE A 121 13.84 -14.19 4.39
C ILE A 121 14.99 -14.18 3.39
N ALA A 122 15.38 -13.02 2.86
CA ALA A 122 16.49 -12.89 1.92
C ALA A 122 17.81 -13.42 2.52
N ARG A 123 18.16 -12.98 3.74
CA ARG A 123 19.35 -13.45 4.48
C ARG A 123 19.32 -14.95 4.67
N ARG A 124 18.19 -15.49 5.12
CA ARG A 124 18.03 -16.92 5.39
C ARG A 124 18.14 -17.75 4.11
N PHE A 125 17.51 -17.31 3.02
CA PHE A 125 17.61 -17.96 1.72
C PHE A 125 19.07 -18.02 1.25
N ASN A 126 19.75 -16.88 1.24
CA ASN A 126 21.14 -16.79 0.79
C ASN A 126 22.07 -17.65 1.67
N PHE A 127 21.88 -17.65 2.99
CA PHE A 127 22.68 -18.47 3.91
C PHE A 127 22.50 -19.98 3.69
N LEU A 128 21.29 -20.43 3.37
CA LEU A 128 20.98 -21.85 3.18
C LEU A 128 21.40 -22.36 1.81
N TYR A 129 21.12 -21.59 0.75
CA TYR A 129 21.17 -22.07 -0.63
C TYR A 129 22.29 -21.45 -1.49
N CYS A 130 22.99 -20.44 -0.98
CA CYS A 130 24.02 -19.70 -1.75
C CYS A 130 25.41 -19.79 -1.13
N ARG A 131 25.77 -20.91 -0.48
CA ARG A 131 27.09 -21.06 0.16
C ARG A 131 28.26 -21.04 -0.83
N ASP A 132 28.07 -21.69 -1.98
CA ASP A 132 29.10 -21.84 -3.02
C ASP A 132 28.78 -21.01 -4.27
N ARG A 133 27.95 -19.97 -4.14
CA ARG A 133 27.53 -19.09 -5.24
C ARG A 133 27.22 -17.68 -4.77
N ALA A 134 27.05 -16.76 -5.71
CA ALA A 134 26.61 -15.42 -5.39
C ALA A 134 25.21 -15.43 -4.73
N PRO A 135 24.94 -14.51 -3.78
CA PRO A 135 23.60 -14.32 -3.23
C PRO A 135 22.56 -14.06 -4.32
N VAL A 136 21.42 -14.75 -4.27
CA VAL A 136 20.33 -14.57 -5.23
C VAL A 136 19.55 -13.28 -4.93
N PHE A 137 19.27 -13.04 -3.64
CA PHE A 137 18.42 -11.94 -3.22
C PHE A 137 19.23 -10.81 -2.55
N PRO A 138 18.97 -9.53 -2.90
CA PRO A 138 19.42 -8.42 -2.09
C PRO A 138 18.59 -8.32 -0.80
N GLU A 139 19.08 -7.56 0.17
CA GLU A 139 18.29 -7.17 1.35
C GLU A 139 17.63 -5.80 1.08
N PRO A 140 16.31 -5.73 0.84
CA PRO A 140 15.65 -4.45 0.54
C PRO A 140 15.70 -3.50 1.73
N GLU A 141 15.82 -2.21 1.46
CA GLU A 141 15.72 -1.14 2.45
C GLU A 141 14.31 -0.54 2.44
N ALA A 142 13.78 -0.27 3.64
CA ALA A 142 12.52 0.46 3.77
C ALA A 142 12.80 1.93 3.45
N GLN A 143 12.22 2.43 2.35
CA GLN A 143 12.26 3.84 2.01
C GLN A 143 11.05 4.51 2.66
N LEU A 144 11.26 5.06 3.86
CA LEU A 144 10.22 5.80 4.56
C LEU A 144 9.81 7.00 3.72
N THR A 145 8.53 7.04 3.37
CA THR A 145 7.99 8.17 2.64
C THR A 145 7.51 9.23 3.61
N ALA A 146 7.94 10.48 3.42
CA ALA A 146 7.49 11.62 4.21
C ALA A 146 6.06 12.07 3.81
N PHE A 147 5.17 11.14 3.46
CA PHE A 147 3.79 11.48 3.18
C PHE A 147 3.05 11.63 4.50
N ALA A 148 2.43 12.79 4.68
CA ALA A 148 1.51 12.97 5.79
C ALA A 148 0.29 12.07 5.57
N ARG A 149 0.07 11.14 6.49
CA ARG A 149 -1.21 10.44 6.58
C ARG A 149 -2.31 11.50 6.67
N LEU A 150 -3.23 11.49 5.70
CA LEU A 150 -4.41 12.34 5.73
C LEU A 150 -5.46 11.67 6.59
N ARG A 151 -6.03 12.42 7.54
CA ARG A 151 -7.21 11.96 8.27
C ARG A 151 -8.44 11.97 7.38
N GLY A 152 -9.36 11.06 7.63
CA GLY A 152 -10.69 11.08 7.05
C GLY A 152 -11.44 12.32 7.50
N LEU A 153 -12.55 12.60 6.82
CA LEU A 153 -13.38 13.78 7.10
C LEU A 153 -13.97 13.77 8.50
N ASP A 154 -14.05 12.62 9.16
CA ASP A 154 -14.46 12.45 10.56
C ASP A 154 -13.34 12.69 11.59
N GLY A 155 -12.10 12.93 11.14
CA GLY A 155 -10.93 13.09 12.02
C GLY A 155 -10.25 11.78 12.41
N HIS A 156 -10.68 10.63 11.89
CA HIS A 156 -10.05 9.32 12.07
C HIS A 156 -9.21 8.93 10.86
N ARG A 157 -8.75 7.67 10.78
CA ARG A 157 -8.05 7.16 9.59
C ARG A 157 -8.99 7.19 8.38
N MET A 158 -8.53 7.75 7.26
CA MET A 158 -9.28 7.73 6.01
C MET A 158 -9.45 6.29 5.49
N SER A 159 -10.69 5.89 5.19
CA SER A 159 -11.03 4.58 4.61
C SER A 159 -12.30 4.66 3.76
N LYS A 160 -12.28 3.94 2.62
CA LYS A 160 -13.47 3.81 1.76
C LYS A 160 -14.61 3.10 2.48
N SER A 161 -14.31 2.07 3.29
CA SER A 161 -15.32 1.29 4.02
C SER A 161 -16.07 2.10 5.08
N VAL A 162 -15.43 3.12 5.66
CA VAL A 162 -16.01 4.02 6.66
C VAL A 162 -16.78 5.17 5.99
N GLY A 163 -16.54 5.42 4.69
CA GLY A 163 -17.20 6.51 3.95
C GLY A 163 -16.67 7.90 4.30
N ASN A 164 -15.50 8.01 4.94
CA ASN A 164 -14.90 9.29 5.37
C ASN A 164 -13.85 9.83 4.38
N THR A 165 -13.95 9.46 3.10
CA THR A 165 -12.97 9.73 2.04
C THR A 165 -13.38 10.84 1.09
N ILE A 166 -12.39 11.47 0.44
CA ILE A 166 -12.54 12.19 -0.82
C ILE A 166 -11.77 11.41 -1.88
N LEU A 167 -12.44 10.99 -2.95
CA LEU A 167 -11.82 10.27 -4.06
C LEU A 167 -11.19 11.27 -5.03
N ILE A 168 -10.07 10.90 -5.64
CA ILE A 168 -9.44 11.72 -6.68
C ILE A 168 -10.32 11.91 -7.92
N SER A 169 -11.32 11.03 -8.09
CA SER A 169 -12.31 11.07 -9.14
C SER A 169 -13.58 11.84 -8.77
N ASP A 170 -13.75 12.26 -7.51
CA ASP A 170 -14.98 12.96 -7.08
C ASP A 170 -15.12 14.30 -7.82
N PRO A 171 -16.30 14.57 -8.42
CA PRO A 171 -16.55 15.85 -9.05
C PRO A 171 -16.69 16.98 -8.01
N PRO A 172 -16.56 18.25 -8.40
CA PRO A 172 -16.54 19.38 -7.47
C PRO A 172 -17.73 19.44 -6.49
N GLU A 173 -18.92 19.08 -6.95
CA GLU A 173 -20.15 19.03 -6.14
C GLU A 173 -20.09 17.96 -5.04
N GLU A 174 -19.53 16.79 -5.32
CA GLU A 174 -19.34 15.71 -4.35
C GLU A 174 -18.25 16.08 -3.33
N ILE A 175 -17.15 16.69 -3.80
CA ILE A 175 -16.12 17.24 -2.91
C ILE A 175 -16.75 18.25 -1.95
N ALA A 176 -17.55 19.18 -2.46
CA ALA A 176 -18.21 20.19 -1.63
C ALA A 176 -19.19 19.57 -0.63
N ALA A 177 -19.97 18.57 -1.05
CA ALA A 177 -20.90 17.85 -0.18
C ALA A 177 -20.18 17.11 0.95
N LYS A 178 -19.07 16.44 0.65
CA LYS A 178 -18.23 15.70 1.61
C LYS A 178 -17.47 16.64 2.55
N VAL A 179 -16.79 17.67 2.04
CA VAL A 179 -16.06 18.65 2.88
C VAL A 179 -16.99 19.37 3.85
N ARG A 180 -18.26 19.57 3.48
CA ARG A 180 -19.27 20.16 4.38
C ARG A 180 -19.42 19.39 5.69
N THR A 181 -19.26 18.06 5.67
CA THR A 181 -19.39 17.21 6.87
C THR A 181 -18.09 17.07 7.66
N ALA A 182 -16.99 17.68 7.21
CA ALA A 182 -15.69 17.51 7.85
C ALA A 182 -15.68 17.94 9.33
N TYR A 183 -14.99 17.18 10.17
CA TYR A 183 -14.80 17.44 11.59
C TYR A 183 -14.02 18.74 11.81
N THR A 184 -14.54 19.58 12.70
CA THR A 184 -13.97 20.87 13.11
C THR A 184 -13.94 20.95 14.64
N ASP A 185 -13.62 22.11 15.21
CA ASP A 185 -13.64 22.29 16.68
C ASP A 185 -15.08 22.22 17.22
N PRO A 186 -15.43 21.24 18.08
CA PRO A 186 -16.77 21.13 18.66
C PRO A 186 -17.10 22.29 19.61
N LYS A 187 -16.09 23.01 20.12
CA LYS A 187 -16.29 24.18 20.99
C LYS A 187 -16.59 25.48 20.22
N LYS A 188 -16.35 25.51 18.91
CA LYS A 188 -16.71 26.66 18.06
C LYS A 188 -18.16 26.52 17.59
N ILE A 189 -19.10 26.96 18.43
CA ILE A 189 -20.55 26.80 18.20
C ILE A 189 -21.06 27.86 17.22
N ARG A 190 -20.60 29.11 17.36
CA ARG A 190 -21.02 30.25 16.54
C ARG A 190 -19.92 30.67 15.57
N ALA A 191 -20.33 31.40 14.53
CA ALA A 191 -19.44 31.90 13.48
C ALA A 191 -18.26 32.71 14.03
N ASN A 192 -18.53 33.53 15.05
CA ASN A 192 -17.59 34.46 15.68
C ASN A 192 -16.89 33.91 16.93
N ASP A 193 -17.18 32.67 17.35
CA ASP A 193 -16.47 32.06 18.47
C ASP A 193 -15.02 31.75 18.05
N PRO A 194 -14.00 31.97 18.88
CA PRO A 194 -12.66 31.45 18.66
C PRO A 194 -12.67 29.94 18.41
N GLY A 195 -11.90 29.45 17.44
CA GLY A 195 -11.72 28.02 17.17
C GLY A 195 -10.28 27.55 17.34
N ARG A 196 -10.09 26.23 17.43
CA ARG A 196 -8.78 25.59 17.59
C ARG A 196 -8.42 24.73 16.37
N PRO A 197 -7.56 25.23 15.47
CA PRO A 197 -7.07 24.46 14.33
C PRO A 197 -6.22 23.26 14.75
N GLU A 198 -5.34 23.44 15.73
CA GLU A 198 -4.43 22.44 16.25
C GLU A 198 -5.12 21.44 17.21
N PRO A 199 -4.54 20.24 17.39
CA PRO A 199 -4.95 19.34 18.46
C PRO A 199 -4.64 19.92 19.85
N ASP A 200 -5.49 19.61 20.82
CA ASP A 200 -5.35 20.02 22.21
C ASP A 200 -5.49 18.80 23.13
N PRO A 201 -4.37 18.28 23.68
CA PRO A 201 -4.40 17.11 24.55
C PRO A 201 -5.14 17.33 25.87
N SER A 202 -5.34 18.58 26.30
CA SER A 202 -5.98 18.89 27.59
C SER A 202 -7.45 18.50 27.64
N ASP A 203 -8.10 18.44 26.49
CA ASP A 203 -9.51 18.05 26.35
C ASP A 203 -9.78 17.01 25.26
N GLY A 204 -8.72 16.42 24.70
CA GLY A 204 -8.81 15.38 23.68
C GLY A 204 -9.23 15.87 22.30
N HIS A 205 -9.17 17.19 22.02
CA HIS A 205 -9.47 17.71 20.69
C HIS A 205 -8.42 17.25 19.67
N GLY A 206 -8.84 16.49 18.67
CA GLY A 206 -7.96 15.95 17.63
C GLY A 206 -7.52 16.95 16.56
N GLY A 207 -7.85 18.25 16.69
CA GLY A 207 -7.55 19.27 15.68
C GLY A 207 -8.55 19.30 14.52
N CYS A 208 -8.63 20.44 13.84
CA CYS A 208 -9.57 20.69 12.75
C CYS A 208 -9.09 20.05 11.43
N VAL A 209 -9.91 19.15 10.86
CA VAL A 209 -9.58 18.47 9.59
C VAL A 209 -9.51 19.45 8.42
N VAL A 210 -10.38 20.47 8.41
CA VAL A 210 -10.42 21.50 7.35
C VAL A 210 -9.09 22.24 7.26
N TRP A 211 -8.56 22.69 8.40
CA TRP A 211 -7.27 23.37 8.44
C TRP A 211 -6.11 22.44 8.07
N GLU A 212 -6.13 21.18 8.54
CA GLU A 212 -5.12 20.18 8.17
C GLU A 212 -5.03 19.98 6.66
N TYR A 213 -6.17 19.96 5.96
CA TYR A 213 -6.22 19.87 4.51
C TYR A 213 -5.74 21.16 3.85
N HIS A 214 -6.07 22.33 4.39
CA HIS A 214 -5.48 23.59 3.91
C HIS A 214 -3.95 23.57 3.99
N ARG A 215 -3.35 23.06 5.06
CA ARG A 215 -1.88 22.94 5.13
C ARG A 215 -1.27 22.08 4.02
N LYS A 216 -2.05 21.16 3.44
CA LYS A 216 -1.58 20.23 2.40
C LYS A 216 -1.86 20.73 0.99
N PHE A 217 -3.03 21.30 0.77
CA PHE A 217 -3.50 21.70 -0.56
C PHE A 217 -3.51 23.21 -0.80
N ASN A 218 -3.41 24.01 0.26
CA ASN A 218 -3.29 25.48 0.22
C ASN A 218 -2.33 26.00 1.32
N PRO A 219 -1.04 25.57 1.31
CA PRO A 219 -0.09 25.92 2.37
C PRO A 219 0.16 27.43 2.48
N THR A 220 -0.03 28.18 1.39
CA THR A 220 0.15 29.63 1.35
C THR A 220 -0.84 30.39 2.21
N GLU A 221 -2.08 29.90 2.34
CA GLU A 221 -3.11 30.55 3.16
C GLU A 221 -3.32 29.90 4.53
N ALA A 222 -2.84 28.68 4.73
CA ALA A 222 -3.14 27.86 5.91
C ALA A 222 -2.86 28.57 7.25
N GLU A 223 -1.77 29.32 7.37
CA GLU A 223 -1.44 30.05 8.60
C GLU A 223 -2.34 31.27 8.82
N SER A 224 -2.73 31.96 7.75
CA SER A 224 -3.70 33.06 7.81
C SER A 224 -5.09 32.56 8.22
N ILE A 225 -5.50 31.41 7.68
CA ILE A 225 -6.74 30.71 8.05
C ILE A 225 -6.72 30.33 9.54
N ALA A 226 -5.65 29.73 10.03
CA ALA A 226 -5.50 29.41 11.46
C ALA A 226 -5.60 30.65 12.34
N ARG A 227 -4.88 31.73 12.00
CA ARG A 227 -4.93 32.99 12.75
C ARG A 227 -6.35 33.53 12.85
N ARG A 228 -7.06 33.62 11.73
CA ARG A 228 -8.45 34.12 11.69
C ARG A 228 -9.42 33.19 12.43
N CYS A 229 -9.22 31.87 12.36
CA CYS A 229 -10.00 30.90 13.11
C CYS A 229 -9.83 31.10 14.63
N ARG A 230 -8.58 31.24 15.11
CA ARG A 230 -8.27 31.50 16.53
C ARG A 230 -8.82 32.85 17.01
N ALA A 231 -8.88 33.85 16.14
CA ALA A 231 -9.44 35.16 16.45
C ALA A 231 -10.99 35.21 16.41
N GLY A 232 -11.66 34.14 15.97
CA GLY A 232 -13.11 34.17 15.74
C GLY A 232 -13.53 34.97 14.50
N GLU A 233 -12.59 35.34 13.62
CA GLU A 233 -12.82 36.13 12.40
C GLU A 233 -13.22 35.26 11.19
N LEU A 234 -13.22 33.93 11.35
CA LEU A 234 -13.51 32.97 10.30
C LEU A 234 -14.58 31.97 10.74
N ALA A 235 -15.68 31.92 9.99
CA ALA A 235 -16.73 30.93 10.18
C ALA A 235 -16.40 29.61 9.46
N CYS A 236 -16.73 28.47 10.06
CA CYS A 236 -16.41 27.14 9.53
C CYS A 236 -17.06 26.85 8.17
N VAL A 237 -18.27 27.37 7.91
CA VAL A 237 -18.99 27.09 6.66
C VAL A 237 -18.31 27.76 5.45
N PRO A 238 -17.99 29.07 5.46
CA PRO A 238 -17.16 29.69 4.44
C PRO A 238 -15.80 29.02 4.24
N ASP A 239 -15.13 28.65 5.33
CA ASP A 239 -13.81 27.98 5.28
C ASP A 239 -13.91 26.61 4.57
N LYS A 240 -14.91 25.80 4.92
CA LYS A 240 -15.21 24.53 4.22
C LYS A 240 -15.49 24.72 2.73
N ARG A 241 -16.20 25.78 2.34
CA ARG A 241 -16.43 26.09 0.91
C ARG A 241 -15.13 26.46 0.20
N HIS A 242 -14.27 27.24 0.85
CA HIS A 242 -12.94 27.58 0.34
C HIS A 242 -12.10 26.33 0.15
N LEU A 243 -12.04 25.45 1.16
CA LEU A 243 -11.34 24.17 1.05
C LEU A 243 -11.88 23.31 -0.09
N ALA A 244 -13.20 23.20 -0.23
CA ALA A 244 -13.80 22.40 -1.29
C ALA A 244 -13.36 22.89 -2.68
N GLN A 245 -13.29 24.21 -2.89
CA GLN A 245 -12.78 24.79 -4.13
C GLN A 245 -11.30 24.47 -4.34
N VAL A 246 -10.46 24.66 -3.32
CA VAL A 246 -9.02 24.32 -3.35
C VAL A 246 -8.82 22.86 -3.77
N LEU A 247 -9.56 21.93 -3.17
CA LEU A 247 -9.47 20.50 -3.49
C LEU A 247 -10.00 20.21 -4.89
N ALA A 248 -11.10 20.84 -5.29
CA ALA A 248 -11.64 20.70 -6.63
C ALA A 248 -10.61 21.15 -7.68
N ASP A 249 -9.95 22.29 -7.49
CA ASP A 249 -8.95 22.80 -8.42
C ASP A 249 -7.70 21.92 -8.45
N ALA A 250 -7.21 21.48 -7.28
CA ALA A 250 -6.05 20.60 -7.18
C ALA A 250 -6.28 19.23 -7.86
N LEU A 251 -7.49 18.67 -7.74
CA LEU A 251 -7.86 17.38 -8.34
C LEU A 251 -8.34 17.51 -9.79
N GLY A 252 -8.65 18.72 -10.26
CA GLY A 252 -9.15 18.99 -11.62
C GLY A 252 -8.29 18.36 -12.73
N PRO A 253 -6.98 18.63 -12.77
CA PRO A 253 -6.09 18.03 -13.77
C PRO A 253 -6.03 16.50 -13.72
N ILE A 254 -6.15 15.90 -12.53
CA ILE A 254 -6.20 14.44 -12.35
C ILE A 254 -7.50 13.90 -12.94
N ARG A 255 -8.65 14.50 -12.62
CA ARG A 255 -9.95 14.10 -13.17
C ARG A 255 -10.00 14.19 -14.69
N GLU A 256 -9.45 15.25 -15.26
CA GLU A 256 -9.37 15.41 -16.72
C GLU A 256 -8.55 14.29 -17.36
N ARG A 257 -7.36 13.96 -16.81
CA ARG A 257 -6.55 12.84 -17.31
C ARG A 257 -7.27 11.51 -17.13
N ARG A 258 -7.93 11.29 -15.99
CA ARG A 258 -8.73 10.08 -15.74
C ARG A 258 -9.84 9.93 -16.78
N ALA A 259 -10.56 11.00 -17.10
CA ALA A 259 -11.61 10.99 -18.11
C ALA A 259 -11.06 10.65 -19.51
N ARG A 260 -9.87 11.16 -19.87
CA ARG A 260 -9.20 10.81 -21.14
C ARG A 260 -8.85 9.32 -21.21
N TYR A 261 -8.25 8.76 -20.16
CA TYR A 261 -7.95 7.32 -20.13
C TYR A 261 -9.22 6.45 -20.07
N ALA A 262 -10.27 6.90 -19.36
CA ALA A 262 -11.54 6.17 -19.30
C ALA A 262 -12.26 6.13 -20.66
N ALA A 263 -12.03 7.12 -21.53
CA ALA A 263 -12.52 7.12 -22.90
C ALA A 263 -11.77 6.15 -23.83
N ASP A 264 -10.61 5.64 -23.41
CA ASP A 264 -9.79 4.67 -24.14
C ASP A 264 -9.42 3.46 -23.26
N PRO A 265 -10.40 2.57 -22.98
CA PRO A 265 -10.17 1.40 -22.13
C PRO A 265 -9.20 0.39 -22.76
N ASP A 266 -9.05 0.38 -24.09
CA ASP A 266 -8.08 -0.49 -24.76
C ASP A 266 -6.65 -0.08 -24.41
N ARG A 267 -6.37 1.23 -24.36
CA ARG A 267 -5.07 1.72 -23.90
C ARG A 267 -4.72 1.26 -22.49
N VAL A 268 -5.69 1.24 -21.57
CA VAL A 268 -5.47 0.76 -20.20
C VAL A 268 -5.15 -0.74 -20.19
N ARG A 269 -5.86 -1.52 -21.01
CA ARG A 269 -5.58 -2.97 -21.16
C ARG A 269 -4.20 -3.22 -21.75
N GLU A 270 -3.77 -2.42 -22.73
CA GLU A 270 -2.42 -2.49 -23.30
C GLU A 270 -1.33 -2.24 -22.24
N VAL A 271 -1.50 -1.20 -21.42
CA VAL A 271 -0.57 -0.88 -20.32
C VAL A 271 -0.46 -2.06 -19.36
N ILE A 272 -1.58 -2.66 -18.95
CA ILE A 272 -1.60 -3.83 -18.07
C ILE A 272 -0.93 -5.03 -18.75
N ALA A 273 -1.21 -5.27 -20.03
CA ALA A 273 -0.64 -6.39 -20.77
C ALA A 273 0.88 -6.28 -20.93
N ASP A 274 1.38 -5.09 -21.29
CA ASP A 274 2.82 -4.79 -21.37
C ASP A 274 3.50 -4.99 -20.01
N GLY A 275 2.95 -4.40 -18.95
CA GLY A 275 3.52 -4.51 -17.63
C GLY A 275 3.53 -5.95 -17.10
N ASN A 276 2.46 -6.72 -17.34
CA ASN A 276 2.41 -8.15 -17.04
C ASN A 276 3.52 -8.93 -17.77
N SER A 277 3.75 -8.63 -19.05
CA SER A 277 4.78 -9.27 -19.87
C SER A 277 6.19 -8.98 -19.33
N ARG A 278 6.48 -7.69 -19.07
CA ARG A 278 7.78 -7.23 -18.55
C ARG A 278 8.06 -7.79 -17.15
N ALA A 279 7.06 -7.74 -16.27
CA ALA A 279 7.17 -8.28 -14.91
C ALA A 279 7.42 -9.79 -14.94
N ARG A 280 6.66 -10.55 -15.74
CA ARG A 280 6.86 -12.01 -15.88
C ARG A 280 8.26 -12.35 -16.38
N ALA A 281 8.79 -11.62 -17.35
CA ALA A 281 10.13 -11.86 -17.88
C ALA A 281 11.22 -11.69 -16.81
N VAL A 282 11.09 -10.70 -15.91
CA VAL A 282 12.02 -10.52 -14.78
C VAL A 282 11.84 -11.63 -13.76
N ALA A 283 10.59 -11.93 -13.39
CA ALA A 283 10.27 -12.92 -12.37
C ALA A 283 10.73 -14.34 -12.77
N ALA A 284 10.56 -14.70 -14.04
CA ALA A 284 11.02 -15.99 -14.58
C ALA A 284 12.53 -16.17 -14.41
N ARG A 285 13.34 -15.15 -14.75
CA ARG A 285 14.80 -15.18 -14.57
C ARG A 285 15.19 -15.33 -13.10
N THR A 286 14.55 -14.58 -12.20
CA THR A 286 14.80 -14.74 -10.76
C THR A 286 14.46 -16.16 -10.29
N MET A 287 13.35 -16.73 -10.77
CA MET A 287 12.97 -18.10 -10.41
C MET A 287 13.91 -19.17 -10.95
N GLU A 288 14.55 -18.97 -12.10
CA GLU A 288 15.62 -19.85 -12.57
C GLU A 288 16.78 -19.88 -11.57
N GLU A 289 17.22 -18.71 -11.08
CA GLU A 289 18.27 -18.63 -10.06
C GLU A 289 17.85 -19.29 -8.75
N VAL A 290 16.61 -19.06 -8.30
CA VAL A 290 16.04 -19.67 -7.08
C VAL A 290 16.01 -21.19 -7.19
N ARG A 291 15.43 -21.73 -8.26
CA ARG A 291 15.35 -23.18 -8.49
C ARG A 291 16.74 -23.78 -8.60
N SER A 292 17.68 -23.10 -9.25
CA SER A 292 19.08 -23.53 -9.32
C SER A 292 19.73 -23.56 -7.92
N ALA A 293 19.53 -22.52 -7.10
CA ALA A 293 20.13 -22.45 -5.75
C ALA A 293 19.56 -23.51 -4.82
N MET A 294 18.27 -23.83 -4.96
CA MET A 294 17.60 -24.86 -4.17
C MET A 294 17.76 -26.29 -4.72
N GLY A 295 18.48 -26.47 -5.84
CA GLY A 295 18.65 -27.79 -6.46
C GLY A 295 17.38 -28.37 -7.07
N LEU A 296 16.41 -27.52 -7.44
CA LEU A 296 15.12 -27.89 -8.05
C LEU A 296 15.16 -27.88 -9.59
N SER A 297 16.32 -27.59 -10.19
CA SER A 297 16.48 -27.61 -11.65
C SER A 297 16.61 -29.04 -12.15
N SER A 298 15.86 -29.40 -13.21
CA SER A 298 15.83 -30.75 -13.79
C SER A 298 17.16 -31.20 -14.41
N ASP A 299 18.08 -30.27 -14.66
CA ASP A 299 19.28 -30.51 -15.48
C ASP A 299 20.57 -30.60 -14.65
N ALA A 300 20.47 -30.63 -13.32
CA ALA A 300 21.64 -30.80 -12.46
C ALA A 300 22.17 -32.24 -12.58
N PRO A 301 23.46 -32.46 -12.91
CA PRO A 301 24.04 -33.80 -12.90
C PRO A 301 23.91 -34.38 -11.49
N LEU A 302 23.28 -35.56 -11.39
CA LEU A 302 23.19 -36.33 -10.15
C LEU A 302 24.61 -36.48 -9.58
N HIS A 303 24.91 -35.79 -8.49
CA HIS A 303 26.19 -36.01 -7.82
C HIS A 303 26.30 -37.50 -7.45
N PRO A 304 27.43 -38.17 -7.72
CA PRO A 304 27.60 -39.56 -7.36
C PRO A 304 27.42 -39.70 -5.85
N ALA A 305 26.54 -40.62 -5.43
CA ALA A 305 26.32 -40.92 -4.03
C ALA A 305 27.66 -41.10 -3.32
N ALA A 306 27.90 -40.30 -2.27
CA ALA A 306 29.07 -40.44 -1.41
C ALA A 306 29.17 -41.91 -0.99
N SER A 307 30.25 -42.57 -1.41
CA SER A 307 30.52 -43.97 -1.10
C SER A 307 30.39 -44.17 0.41
N ALA A 308 29.40 -44.95 0.82
CA ALA A 308 29.27 -45.42 2.19
C ALA A 308 30.58 -46.10 2.57
N GLY A 309 31.39 -45.41 3.39
CA GLY A 309 32.62 -45.93 3.95
C GLY A 309 32.27 -47.21 4.71
N ARG A 310 32.70 -48.34 4.15
CA ARG A 310 32.76 -49.62 4.86
C ARG A 310 33.61 -49.38 6.10
N ARG A 311 32.98 -49.41 7.28
CA ARG A 311 33.69 -49.71 8.52
C ARG A 311 33.91 -51.22 8.52
N SER A 312 35.11 -51.64 8.18
CA SER A 312 35.63 -52.99 8.46
C SER A 312 36.35 -52.97 9.81
N SER A 313 36.01 -53.97 10.63
CA SER A 313 36.69 -54.48 11.84
C SER A 313 36.96 -53.49 12.97
#